data_AF-A0A971NKE7-F1
#
_entry.id   AF-A0A971NKE7-F1
#
_cell.length_a   1.000
_cell.length_b   1.000
_cell.length_c   1.000
_cell.angle_alpha   90.00
_cell.angle_beta   90.00
_cell.angle_gamma   90.00
#
_symmetry.space_group_name_H-M   'P 1'
#
loop_
_entity.id
_entity.type
_entity.pdbx_description
1 polymer ?
#
loop_
_entity_poly.entity_id
_entity_poly.type
_entity_poly.pdbx_seq_one_letter_code
_entity_poly.pdbx_strand_id
1 'polypeptide(L)'
;GISLSADELWVCRGDLGAEMGHAGMACAVHRFSDMLKEIQPPVLLAGQVLEHMSAHSAPTRSEVCCLLDALSRGYRGFVLSDETAVGKYPEESCRAAALFLAYPSAAKICG
;
A
#
# COMPACT_ATOMS: atom_id res chain seq x y z
N GLY A 1 13.44 -17.23 3.62
CA GLY A 1 12.92 -18.30 2.75
C GLY A 1 12.46 -17.66 1.47
N ILE A 2 11.17 -17.32 1.38
CA ILE A 2 10.53 -16.71 0.20
C ILE A 2 11.22 -15.39 -0.22
N SER A 3 11.51 -14.50 0.73
CA SER A 3 12.12 -13.20 0.44
C SER A 3 13.52 -13.27 -0.19
N LEU A 4 14.25 -14.37 -0.01
CA LEU A 4 15.61 -14.51 -0.57
C LEU A 4 15.59 -15.08 -2.00
N SER A 5 14.43 -15.56 -2.44
CA SER A 5 14.25 -16.17 -3.76
C SER A 5 13.25 -15.40 -4.63
N ALA A 6 12.87 -14.18 -4.22
CA ALA A 6 11.90 -13.35 -4.89
C ALA A 6 12.54 -12.00 -5.27
N ASP A 7 12.24 -11.51 -6.47
CA ASP A 7 12.69 -10.20 -6.93
C ASP A 7 11.87 -9.05 -6.30
N GLU A 8 10.62 -9.33 -5.92
CA GLU A 8 9.69 -8.40 -5.30
C GLU A 8 8.70 -9.15 -4.41
N LEU A 9 8.17 -8.49 -3.38
CA LEU A 9 7.13 -9.03 -2.51
C LEU A 9 5.91 -8.13 -2.47
N TRP A 10 4.73 -8.72 -2.47
CA TRP A 10 3.47 -8.00 -2.40
C TRP A 10 2.72 -8.37 -1.12
N VAL A 11 2.30 -7.37 -0.37
CA VAL A 11 1.43 -7.56 0.80
C VAL A 11 -0.01 -7.34 0.36
N CYS A 12 -0.70 -8.42 -0.01
CA CYS A 12 -2.07 -8.40 -0.52
C CYS A 12 -3.09 -8.38 0.62
N ARG A 13 -3.56 -7.18 1.00
CA ARG A 13 -4.51 -7.03 2.12
C ARG A 13 -5.88 -7.66 1.84
N GLY A 14 -6.31 -7.73 0.59
CA GLY A 14 -7.57 -8.36 0.19
C GLY A 14 -7.58 -9.85 0.55
N ASP A 15 -6.60 -10.61 0.06
CA ASP A 15 -6.48 -12.05 0.34
C ASP A 15 -6.25 -12.31 1.83
N LEU A 16 -5.35 -11.54 2.48
CA LEU A 16 -5.16 -11.65 3.92
C LEU A 16 -6.47 -11.38 4.68
N GLY A 17 -7.25 -10.37 4.27
CA GLY A 17 -8.54 -10.07 4.87
C GLY A 17 -9.55 -11.20 4.73
N ALA A 18 -9.58 -11.87 3.57
CA ALA A 18 -10.44 -13.02 3.31
C ALA A 18 -10.06 -14.24 4.19
N GLU A 19 -8.75 -14.51 4.34
CA GLU A 19 -8.27 -15.71 5.03
C GLU A 19 -8.24 -15.58 6.56
N MET A 20 -7.90 -14.40 7.11
CA MET A 20 -7.72 -14.20 8.56
C MET A 20 -8.64 -13.14 9.18
N GLY A 21 -9.57 -12.59 8.39
CA GLY A 21 -10.47 -11.51 8.82
C GLY A 21 -9.75 -10.18 9.08
N HIS A 22 -10.53 -9.12 9.33
CA HIS A 22 -10.00 -7.76 9.47
C HIS A 22 -8.94 -7.62 10.57
N ALA A 23 -9.20 -8.18 11.76
CA ALA A 23 -8.29 -8.06 12.90
C ALA A 23 -7.00 -8.88 12.68
N GLY A 24 -7.12 -10.11 12.17
CA GLY A 24 -5.97 -10.95 11.86
C GLY A 24 -5.09 -10.32 10.79
N MET A 25 -5.70 -9.83 9.71
CA MET A 25 -5.01 -9.12 8.63
C MET A 25 -4.29 -7.88 9.15
N ALA A 26 -4.96 -7.04 9.95
CA ALA A 26 -4.35 -5.85 10.52
C ALA A 26 -3.12 -6.20 11.39
N CYS A 27 -3.22 -7.22 12.26
CA CYS A 27 -2.09 -7.66 13.08
C CYS A 27 -0.94 -8.22 12.23
N ALA A 28 -1.24 -9.03 11.21
CA ALA A 28 -0.24 -9.62 10.33
C ALA A 28 0.51 -8.54 9.52
N VAL A 29 -0.22 -7.62 8.91
CA VAL A 29 0.36 -6.51 8.14
C VAL A 29 1.17 -5.59 9.05
N HIS A 30 0.68 -5.28 10.25
CA HIS A 30 1.42 -4.47 11.22
C HIS A 30 2.77 -5.12 11.58
N ARG A 31 2.76 -6.39 12.00
CA ARG A 31 3.97 -7.13 12.36
C ARG A 31 4.92 -7.27 11.19
N PHE A 32 4.42 -7.58 9.99
CA PHE A 32 5.23 -7.64 8.77
C PHE A 32 5.89 -6.30 8.49
N SER A 33 5.14 -5.20 8.64
CA SER A 33 5.64 -3.86 8.34
C SER A 33 6.72 -3.39 9.30
N ASP A 34 6.76 -3.90 10.53
CA ASP A 34 7.86 -3.61 11.48
C ASP A 34 9.17 -4.30 11.07
N MET A 35 9.10 -5.42 10.33
CA MET A 35 10.26 -6.17 9.84
C MET A 35 10.73 -5.72 8.44
N LEU A 36 10.01 -4.81 7.77
CA LEU A 36 10.28 -4.38 6.39
C LEU A 36 11.72 -3.96 6.12
N LYS A 37 12.35 -3.29 7.10
CA LYS A 37 13.73 -2.80 6.97
C LYS A 37 14.77 -3.92 6.85
N GLU A 38 14.41 -5.13 7.27
CA GLU A 38 15.25 -6.32 7.22
C GLU A 38 14.96 -7.18 5.96
N ILE A 39 13.92 -6.82 5.19
CA ILE A 39 13.55 -7.51 3.96
C ILE A 39 14.37 -6.96 2.80
N GLN A 40 15.07 -7.86 2.10
CA GLN A 40 15.94 -7.51 0.96
C GLN A 40 15.18 -7.07 -0.29
N PRO A 41 14.20 -7.84 -0.82
CA PRO A 41 13.49 -7.42 -2.02
C PRO A 41 12.60 -6.20 -1.73
N PRO A 42 12.35 -5.34 -2.73
CA PRO A 42 11.33 -4.31 -2.63
C PRO A 42 9.99 -4.93 -2.25
N VAL A 43 9.26 -4.25 -1.37
CA VAL A 43 7.93 -4.69 -0.96
C VAL A 43 6.89 -3.65 -1.34
N LEU A 44 5.84 -4.10 -2.03
CA LEU A 44 4.70 -3.29 -2.43
C LEU A 44 3.49 -3.62 -1.56
N LEU A 45 2.69 -2.60 -1.24
CA LEU A 45 1.39 -2.79 -0.62
C LEU A 45 0.32 -2.94 -1.71
N ALA A 46 -0.50 -3.98 -1.63
CA ALA A 46 -1.51 -4.31 -2.61
C ALA A 46 -2.88 -4.56 -1.95
N GLY A 47 -3.95 -4.29 -2.71
CA GLY A 47 -5.32 -4.48 -2.26
C GLY A 47 -5.85 -3.31 -1.43
N GLN A 48 -6.97 -2.76 -1.90
CA GLN A 48 -7.72 -1.67 -1.25
C GLN A 48 -6.85 -0.45 -0.92
N VAL A 49 -5.93 -0.09 -1.81
CA VAL A 49 -4.95 0.98 -1.60
C VAL A 49 -5.63 2.35 -1.65
N LEU A 50 -6.49 2.55 -2.65
CA LEU A 50 -7.34 3.71 -2.86
C LEU A 50 -8.78 3.25 -3.19
N GLU A 51 -9.27 2.21 -2.53
CA GLU A 51 -10.55 1.54 -2.81
C GLU A 51 -11.73 2.51 -2.97
N HIS A 52 -11.76 3.58 -2.17
CA HIS A 52 -12.81 4.58 -2.26
C HIS A 52 -12.88 5.22 -3.66
N MET A 53 -11.74 5.33 -4.33
CA MET A 53 -11.61 5.92 -5.67
C MET A 53 -12.16 5.03 -6.79
N SER A 54 -12.44 3.75 -6.53
CA SER A 54 -13.19 2.90 -7.47
C SER A 54 -14.55 3.51 -7.81
N ALA A 55 -15.16 4.24 -6.85
CA ALA A 55 -16.46 4.89 -7.02
C ALA A 55 -16.45 6.42 -6.90
N HIS A 56 -15.34 7.04 -6.49
CA HIS A 56 -15.23 8.48 -6.21
C HIS A 56 -13.99 9.10 -6.86
N SER A 57 -14.04 10.38 -7.21
CA SER A 57 -12.95 11.04 -7.94
C SER A 57 -11.76 11.47 -7.07
N ALA A 58 -11.81 11.25 -5.76
CA ALA A 58 -10.78 11.69 -4.81
C ALA A 58 -10.62 10.69 -3.65
N PRO A 59 -9.41 10.53 -3.11
CA PRO A 59 -9.18 9.63 -1.98
C PRO A 59 -9.70 10.23 -0.68
N THR A 60 -9.98 9.36 0.28
CA THR A 60 -10.26 9.76 1.65
C THR A 60 -8.97 10.20 2.35
N ARG A 61 -9.15 10.99 3.44
CA ARG A 61 -8.02 11.35 4.32
C ARG A 61 -7.36 10.11 4.93
N SER A 62 -8.16 9.08 5.24
CA SER A 62 -7.66 7.84 5.83
C SER A 62 -6.77 7.05 4.85
N GLU A 63 -7.15 6.98 3.57
CA GLU A 63 -6.32 6.36 2.54
C GLU A 63 -5.02 7.12 2.36
N VAL A 64 -5.07 8.46 2.27
CA VAL A 64 -3.88 9.31 2.17
C VAL A 64 -2.91 9.10 3.34
N CYS A 65 -3.41 9.08 4.58
CA CYS A 65 -2.57 8.80 5.75
C CYS A 65 -1.99 7.37 5.72
N CYS A 66 -2.79 6.38 5.30
CA CYS A 66 -2.34 5.00 5.20
C CYS A 66 -1.17 4.84 4.22
N LEU A 67 -1.23 5.50 3.05
CA LEU A 67 -0.14 5.48 2.07
C LEU A 67 1.12 6.16 2.63
N LEU A 68 0.98 7.30 3.29
CA LEU A 68 2.11 7.97 3.94
C LEU A 68 2.78 7.08 5.00
N ASP A 69 1.99 6.45 5.86
CA ASP A 69 2.49 5.54 6.90
C ASP A 69 3.20 4.32 6.30
N ALA A 70 2.66 3.77 5.20
CA ALA A 70 3.28 2.65 4.50
C ALA A 70 4.65 3.04 3.93
N LEU A 71 4.76 4.16 3.20
CA LEU A 71 6.07 4.64 2.72
C LEU A 71 7.05 4.90 3.86
N SER A 72 6.56 5.48 4.96
CA SER A 72 7.37 5.75 6.16
C SER A 72 7.94 4.48 6.80
N ARG A 73 7.22 3.36 6.69
CA ARG A 73 7.65 2.03 7.18
C ARG A 73 8.62 1.32 6.23
N GLY A 74 8.74 1.79 4.98
CA GLY A 74 9.70 1.27 4.01
C GLY A 74 9.09 0.47 2.85
N TYR A 75 7.76 0.48 2.69
CA TYR A 75 7.16 0.01 1.45
C TYR A 75 7.71 0.83 0.27
N ARG A 76 7.97 0.16 -0.85
CA ARG A 76 8.58 0.78 -2.04
C ARG A 76 7.56 1.36 -3.00
N GLY A 77 6.30 1.01 -2.84
CA GLY A 77 5.21 1.52 -3.64
C GLY A 77 3.92 0.80 -3.37
N PHE A 78 2.98 1.00 -4.28
CA PHE A 78 1.60 0.55 -4.17
C PHE A 78 1.15 -0.09 -5.46
N VAL A 79 0.25 -1.05 -5.34
CA VAL A 79 -0.45 -1.66 -6.46
C VAL A 79 -1.91 -1.24 -6.41
N LEU A 80 -2.35 -0.51 -7.44
CA LEU A 80 -3.78 -0.25 -7.66
C LEU A 80 -4.40 -1.47 -8.36
N SER A 81 -5.59 -1.85 -7.94
CA SER A 81 -6.32 -3.02 -8.43
C SER A 81 -7.62 -2.54 -9.07
N ASP A 82 -8.75 -2.71 -8.40
CA ASP A 82 -10.07 -2.35 -8.91
C ASP A 82 -10.17 -0.87 -9.27
N GLU A 83 -9.42 -0.01 -8.59
CA GLU A 83 -9.36 1.43 -8.85
C GLU A 83 -9.02 1.74 -10.31
N THR A 84 -8.16 0.93 -10.93
CA THR A 84 -7.70 1.11 -12.31
C THR A 84 -8.28 0.10 -13.30
N ALA A 85 -8.58 -1.12 -12.83
CA ALA A 85 -9.09 -2.20 -13.68
C ALA A 85 -10.56 -2.00 -14.06
N VAL A 86 -11.39 -1.58 -13.10
CA VAL A 86 -12.86 -1.49 -13.25
C VAL A 86 -13.48 -0.22 -12.66
N GLY A 87 -12.68 0.62 -11.99
CA GLY A 87 -13.10 1.83 -11.32
C GLY A 87 -13.59 2.93 -12.26
N LYS A 88 -14.40 3.85 -11.72
CA LYS A 88 -14.96 4.99 -12.48
C LYS A 88 -13.94 6.10 -12.76
N TYR A 89 -12.84 6.13 -12.02
CA TYR A 89 -11.85 7.21 -12.04
C TYR A 89 -10.40 6.66 -12.11
N PRO A 90 -10.06 5.86 -13.14
CA PRO A 90 -8.77 5.16 -13.20
C PRO A 90 -7.59 6.14 -13.34
N GLU A 91 -7.74 7.20 -14.14
CA GLU A 91 -6.69 8.20 -14.33
C GLU A 91 -6.46 9.06 -13.08
N GLU A 92 -7.54 9.45 -12.38
CA GLU A 92 -7.47 10.16 -11.10
C GLU A 92 -6.79 9.29 -10.05
N SER A 93 -7.09 8.00 -10.01
CA SER A 93 -6.50 7.04 -9.06
C SER A 93 -4.98 6.92 -9.29
N CYS A 94 -4.56 6.80 -10.56
CA CYS A 94 -3.14 6.84 -10.93
C CYS A 94 -2.48 8.17 -10.52
N ARG A 95 -3.14 9.31 -10.76
CA ARG A 95 -2.62 10.64 -10.36
C ARG A 95 -2.52 10.78 -8.84
N ALA A 96 -3.51 10.31 -8.09
CA ALA A 96 -3.51 10.34 -6.63
C ALA A 96 -2.38 9.49 -6.05
N ALA A 97 -2.19 8.26 -6.55
CA ALA A 97 -1.05 7.42 -6.17
C ALA A 97 0.30 8.06 -6.56
N ALA A 98 0.38 8.71 -7.72
CA ALA A 98 1.59 9.38 -8.20
C ALA A 98 2.05 10.54 -7.30
N LEU A 99 1.15 11.16 -6.53
CA LEU A 99 1.53 12.16 -5.52
C LEU A 99 2.56 11.59 -4.53
N PHE A 100 2.45 10.29 -4.22
CA PHE A 100 3.32 9.60 -3.28
C PHE A 100 4.66 9.13 -3.89
N LEU A 101 4.80 9.13 -5.22
CA LEU A 101 6.09 8.86 -5.89
C LEU A 101 7.11 9.97 -5.64
N ALA A 102 6.64 11.20 -5.45
CA ALA A 102 7.45 12.37 -5.19
C ALA A 102 7.76 12.57 -3.70
N TYR A 103 7.18 11.75 -2.80
CA TYR A 103 7.46 11.86 -1.37
C TYR A 103 8.91 11.48 -1.09
N PRO A 104 9.77 12.42 -0.64
CA PRO A 104 11.06 12.06 -0.07
C PRO A 104 10.82 11.16 1.13
N SER A 105 11.82 10.39 1.57
CA SER A 105 11.73 9.64 2.82
C SER A 105 11.10 10.52 3.92
N ALA A 106 10.11 9.98 4.62
CA ALA A 106 9.25 10.71 5.56
C ALA A 106 10.02 11.54 6.63
N ALA A 107 11.31 11.21 6.83
CA ALA A 107 12.26 11.95 7.64
C ALA A 107 12.38 13.45 7.30
N LYS A 108 12.01 13.89 6.09
CA LYS A 108 12.18 15.29 5.65
C LYS A 108 10.94 16.18 5.81
N ILE A 109 9.78 15.61 6.15
CA ILE A 109 8.48 16.32 6.19
C ILE A 109 8.05 16.64 7.63
N CYS A 110 8.44 15.80 8.59
CA CYS A 110 8.13 15.96 10.01
C CYS A 110 9.29 16.57 10.83
N GLY A 111 10.29 17.15 10.16
CA GLY A 111 11.48 17.75 10.77
C GLY A 111 11.53 19.26 10.58
#